data_AF-A0A520LSW6-F1
#
_entry.id   AF-A0A520LSW6-F1
#
_cell.length_a   1.000
_cell.length_b   1.000
_cell.length_c   1.000
_cell.angle_alpha   90.00
_cell.angle_beta   90.00
_cell.angle_gamma   90.00
#
_symmetry.space_group_name_H-M   'P 1'
#
loop_
_entity.id
_entity.type
_entity.pdbx_description
1 polymer ?
#
loop_
_entity_poly.entity_id
_entity_poly.type
_entity_poly.pdbx_seq_one_letter_code
_entity_poly.pdbx_strand_id
1 'polypeptide(L)'
;MIAVFWLMAAMGITIFSSMVVLRSDLRVVDSEKSSFRALQLAEMGVAIAAQRGIEEYDNVLKQFPVNDIAFAEFEDYLEFAPDEGFSVEIKKEAGRINPNHYLLRPTPENLNAMADVFQSWGIELSEAQEIVNCLLDWVDADEVTSAAPDGAEAEWYEANVGSLNYPFNRAFYDVEE
;
A
#
# COMPACT_ATOMS: atom_id res chain seq x y z
N MET A 1 44.68 25.74 41.54
CA MET A 1 43.83 26.51 40.59
C MET A 1 43.60 25.76 39.28
N ILE A 2 44.64 25.22 38.60
CA ILE A 2 44.48 24.45 37.35
C ILE A 2 43.48 23.28 37.47
N ALA A 3 43.52 22.52 38.58
CA ALA A 3 42.64 21.38 38.80
C ALA A 3 41.15 21.74 38.89
N VAL A 4 40.82 22.93 39.41
CA VAL A 4 39.42 23.39 39.52
C VAL A 4 38.88 23.76 38.14
N PHE A 5 39.69 24.39 37.29
CA PHE A 5 39.32 24.65 35.90
C PHE A 5 39.06 23.37 35.12
N TRP A 6 39.87 22.33 35.35
CA TRP A 6 39.66 21.03 34.72
C TRP A 6 38.37 20.35 35.17
N LEU A 7 38.03 20.44 36.46
CA LEU A 7 36.75 19.92 36.98
C LEU A 7 35.55 20.68 36.40
N MET A 8 35.64 22.01 36.32
CA MET A 8 34.61 22.85 35.70
C MET A 8 34.43 22.52 34.21
N ALA A 9 35.52 22.33 33.48
CA ALA A 9 35.48 21.95 32.07
C ALA A 9 34.86 20.55 31.89
N ALA A 10 35.24 19.58 32.72
CA ALA A 10 34.67 18.23 32.68
C ALA A 10 33.16 18.24 32.95
N MET A 11 32.71 18.98 33.96
CA MET A 11 31.28 19.14 34.25
C MET A 11 30.53 19.86 33.13
N GLY A 12 31.15 20.87 32.50
CA GLY A 12 30.55 21.55 31.35
C GLY A 12 30.31 20.61 30.17
N ILE A 13 31.29 19.74 29.88
CA ILE A 13 31.19 18.73 28.81
C ILE A 13 30.09 17.72 29.12
N THR A 14 29.99 17.22 30.36
CA THR A 14 28.95 16.24 30.72
C THR A 14 27.55 16.84 30.64
N ILE A 15 27.34 18.04 31.16
CA ILE A 15 26.04 18.74 31.08
C ILE A 15 25.65 18.98 29.63
N PHE A 16 26.59 19.45 28.80
CA PHE A 16 26.33 19.68 27.38
C PHE A 16 25.98 18.39 26.65
N SER A 17 26.73 17.31 26.90
CA SER A 17 26.47 15.99 26.32
C SER A 17 25.08 15.47 26.70
N SER A 18 24.72 15.53 27.99
CA SER A 18 23.38 15.13 28.45
C SER A 18 22.28 15.96 27.81
N MET A 19 22.47 17.26 27.63
CA MET A 19 21.50 18.13 26.97
C MET A 19 21.30 17.79 25.48
N VAL A 20 22.36 17.38 24.78
CA VAL A 20 22.26 16.93 23.39
C VAL A 20 21.49 15.61 23.29
N VAL A 21 21.76 14.66 24.18
CA VAL A 21 21.05 13.38 24.22
C VAL A 21 19.56 13.60 24.50
N LEU A 22 19.21 14.39 25.53
CA LEU A 22 17.81 14.69 25.84
C LEU A 22 17.07 15.35 24.67
N ARG A 23 17.73 16.25 23.94
CA ARG A 23 17.13 16.86 22.73
C ARG A 23 16.91 15.84 21.61
N SER A 24 17.78 14.85 21.48
CA SER A 24 17.60 13.76 20.52
C SER A 24 16.39 12.90 20.90
N ASP A 25 16.30 12.50 22.16
CA ASP A 25 15.22 11.65 22.66
C ASP A 25 13.86 12.33 22.53
N LEU A 26 13.77 13.62 22.87
CA LEU A 26 12.53 14.39 22.70
C LEU A 26 12.06 14.43 21.24
N ARG A 27 12.99 14.58 20.28
CA ARG A 27 12.63 14.56 18.85
C ARG A 27 12.11 13.20 18.39
N VAL A 28 12.67 12.11 18.91
CA VAL A 28 12.19 10.77 18.61
C VAL A 28 10.78 10.60 19.16
N VAL A 29 10.54 10.99 20.41
CA VAL A 29 9.21 10.91 21.05
C VAL A 29 8.17 11.75 20.30
N ASP A 30 8.53 12.96 19.88
CA ASP A 30 7.63 13.82 19.09
C ASP A 30 7.29 13.17 17.74
N SER A 31 8.27 12.56 17.07
CA SER A 31 8.05 11.84 15.81
C SER A 31 7.18 10.61 15.99
N GLU A 32 7.39 9.83 17.05
CA GLU A 32 6.57 8.65 17.36
C GLU A 32 5.13 9.06 17.66
N LYS A 33 4.94 10.11 18.46
CA LYS A 33 3.61 10.67 18.74
C LYS A 33 2.92 11.14 17.47
N SER A 34 3.64 11.87 16.61
CA SER A 34 3.10 12.34 15.33
C SER A 34 2.72 11.17 14.41
N SER A 35 3.52 10.11 14.39
CA SER A 35 3.26 8.93 13.54
C SER A 35 2.03 8.16 14.03
N PHE A 36 1.90 7.97 15.34
CA PHE A 36 0.72 7.36 15.95
C PHE A 36 -0.54 8.18 15.67
N ARG A 37 -0.45 9.51 15.78
CA ARG A 37 -1.56 10.40 15.48
C ARG A 37 -1.95 10.35 14.01
N ALA A 38 -1.00 10.31 13.08
CA ALA A 38 -1.26 10.16 11.65
C ALA A 38 -2.00 8.84 11.34
N LEU A 39 -1.61 7.73 11.99
CA LEU A 39 -2.32 6.45 11.87
C LEU A 39 -3.74 6.55 12.41
N GLN A 40 -3.95 7.16 13.57
CA GLN A 40 -5.28 7.36 14.13
C GLN A 40 -6.18 8.17 13.17
N LEU A 41 -5.64 9.22 12.54
CA LEU A 41 -6.37 10.02 11.54
C LEU A 41 -6.69 9.22 10.28
N ALA A 42 -5.75 8.38 9.82
CA ALA A 42 -5.98 7.48 8.69
C ALA A 42 -7.09 6.46 9.01
N GLU A 43 -7.06 5.84 10.18
CA GLU A 43 -8.10 4.92 10.65
C GLU A 43 -9.46 5.61 10.77
N MET A 44 -9.50 6.84 11.29
CA MET A 44 -10.72 7.65 11.31
C MET A 44 -11.26 7.91 9.91
N GLY A 45 -10.40 8.28 8.95
CA GLY A 45 -10.79 8.50 7.55
C GLY A 45 -11.38 7.24 6.92
N VAL A 46 -10.76 6.07 7.16
CA VAL A 46 -11.29 4.77 6.70
C VAL A 46 -12.63 4.46 7.36
N ALA A 47 -12.76 4.67 8.67
CA ALA A 47 -13.99 4.40 9.40
C ALA A 47 -15.16 5.27 8.94
N ILE A 48 -14.89 6.54 8.65
CA ILE A 48 -15.86 7.46 8.05
C ILE A 48 -16.26 6.92 6.68
N ALA A 49 -15.30 6.72 5.78
CA ALA A 49 -15.57 6.25 4.42
C ALA A 49 -16.29 4.89 4.35
N ALA A 50 -16.12 4.03 5.36
CA ALA A 50 -16.80 2.73 5.44
C ALA A 50 -18.29 2.82 5.84
N GLN A 51 -18.75 3.98 6.32
CA GLN A 51 -20.13 4.16 6.75
C GLN A 51 -21.10 4.14 5.55
N ARG A 52 -22.20 3.40 5.71
CA ARG A 52 -23.25 3.32 4.68
C ARG A 52 -23.91 4.70 4.51
N GLY A 53 -23.79 5.27 3.31
CA GLY A 53 -24.41 6.54 2.95
C GLY A 53 -23.43 7.65 2.58
N ILE A 54 -22.13 7.43 2.77
CA ILE A 54 -21.11 8.37 2.30
C ILE A 54 -20.83 8.11 0.82
N GLU A 55 -20.86 9.19 0.04
CA GLU A 55 -20.55 9.17 -1.40
C GLU A 55 -19.12 9.68 -1.65
N GLU A 56 -18.56 9.33 -2.81
CA GLU A 56 -17.16 9.63 -3.20
C GLU A 56 -16.77 11.12 -3.09
N TYR A 57 -17.73 12.02 -3.28
CA TYR A 57 -17.51 13.46 -3.28
C TYR A 57 -18.02 14.16 -2.02
N ASP A 58 -18.32 13.41 -0.96
CA ASP A 58 -18.77 14.00 0.29
C ASP A 58 -17.64 14.78 0.97
N ASN A 59 -17.95 15.97 1.47
CA ASN A 59 -16.99 16.87 2.11
C ASN A 59 -16.42 16.28 3.40
N VAL A 60 -17.13 15.36 4.04
CA VAL A 60 -16.67 14.66 5.26
C VAL A 60 -15.42 13.79 5.05
N LEU A 61 -15.10 13.44 3.78
CA LEU A 61 -13.92 12.65 3.42
C LEU A 61 -12.63 13.47 3.38
N LYS A 62 -12.73 14.81 3.43
CA LYS A 62 -11.60 15.73 3.39
C LYS A 62 -11.65 16.63 4.60
N GLN A 63 -10.67 16.48 5.47
CA GLN A 63 -10.48 17.35 6.63
C GLN A 63 -9.08 17.88 6.56
N PHE A 64 -8.96 19.16 6.22
CA PHE A 64 -7.69 19.84 6.11
C PHE A 64 -7.32 20.52 7.43
N PRO A 65 -6.02 20.64 7.72
CA PRO A 65 -5.55 21.44 8.85
C PRO A 65 -6.11 22.87 8.78
N VAL A 66 -6.51 23.39 9.95
CA VAL A 66 -7.23 24.67 10.20
C VAL A 66 -6.54 25.92 9.61
N ASN A 67 -5.33 25.80 9.05
CA ASN A 67 -4.61 26.90 8.43
C ASN A 67 -5.08 27.25 7.00
N ASP A 68 -5.91 26.41 6.36
CA ASP A 68 -6.52 26.70 5.06
C ASP A 68 -7.90 27.36 5.24
N ILE A 69 -7.93 28.68 5.06
CA ILE A 69 -9.00 29.65 5.37
C ILE A 69 -10.27 29.47 4.49
N ALA A 70 -10.40 28.35 3.77
CA ALA A 70 -11.53 28.05 2.90
C ALA A 70 -12.58 27.12 3.55
N PHE A 71 -12.27 26.49 4.69
CA PHE A 71 -13.11 25.48 5.33
C PHE A 71 -13.52 25.80 6.78
N ALA A 72 -13.47 27.08 7.17
CA ALA A 72 -13.83 27.55 8.51
C ALA A 72 -15.32 27.35 8.89
N GLU A 73 -16.19 26.98 7.95
CA GLU A 73 -17.60 26.68 8.26
C GLU A 73 -17.84 25.26 8.82
N PHE A 74 -16.80 24.41 8.87
CA PHE A 74 -16.87 23.04 9.40
C PHE A 74 -16.12 22.86 10.75
N GLU A 75 -15.90 23.95 11.49
CA GLU A 75 -15.27 23.93 12.83
C GLU A 75 -16.04 23.14 13.90
N ASP A 76 -17.32 22.81 13.68
CA ASP A 76 -18.21 22.37 14.77
C ASP A 76 -18.25 20.86 15.05
N TYR A 77 -17.59 20.01 14.24
CA TYR A 77 -17.79 18.56 14.35
C TYR A 77 -16.61 17.76 14.89
N LEU A 78 -15.35 18.22 14.74
CA LEU A 78 -14.16 17.47 15.17
C LEU A 78 -13.00 18.40 15.58
N GLU A 79 -12.46 18.19 16.79
CA GLU A 79 -11.31 18.96 17.32
C GLU A 79 -9.98 18.40 16.77
N PHE A 80 -9.35 19.11 15.81
CA PHE A 80 -8.01 18.78 15.29
C PHE A 80 -6.97 19.83 15.67
N ALA A 81 -5.70 19.41 15.74
CA ALA A 81 -4.59 20.34 15.84
C ALA A 81 -4.40 21.12 14.51
N PRO A 82 -3.76 22.30 14.52
CA PRO A 82 -3.65 23.18 13.35
C PRO A 82 -2.91 22.59 12.14
N ASP A 83 -2.20 21.48 12.32
CA ASP A 83 -1.38 20.77 11.33
C ASP A 83 -1.85 19.32 11.07
N GLU A 84 -3.01 18.94 11.61
CA GLU A 84 -3.58 17.61 11.50
C GLU A 84 -4.75 17.58 10.51
N GLY A 85 -4.86 16.50 9.74
CA GLY A 85 -5.95 16.28 8.81
C GLY A 85 -5.84 14.94 8.07
N PHE A 86 -6.87 14.60 7.32
CA PHE A 86 -6.87 13.44 6.43
C PHE A 86 -7.66 13.74 5.15
N SER A 87 -7.32 13.02 4.07
CA SER A 87 -8.07 13.03 2.83
C SER A 87 -8.28 11.60 2.39
N VAL A 88 -9.52 11.21 2.18
CA VAL A 88 -9.89 9.87 1.72
C VAL A 88 -10.42 9.95 0.29
N GLU A 89 -9.97 9.02 -0.54
CA GLU A 89 -10.43 8.86 -1.92
C GLU A 89 -11.08 7.48 -2.06
N ILE A 90 -12.38 7.44 -2.33
CA ILE A 90 -13.11 6.19 -2.53
C ILE A 90 -13.10 5.87 -4.03
N LYS A 91 -12.45 4.77 -4.42
CA LYS A 91 -12.43 4.30 -5.81
C LYS A 91 -13.33 3.09 -5.98
N LYS A 92 -14.11 3.06 -7.06
CA LYS A 92 -14.89 1.88 -7.43
C LYS A 92 -14.00 0.89 -8.16
N GLU A 93 -13.81 -0.30 -7.57
CA GLU A 93 -13.12 -1.41 -8.22
C GLU A 93 -14.00 -2.14 -9.25
N ALA A 94 -15.33 -1.98 -9.18
CA ALA A 94 -16.27 -2.64 -10.09
C ALA A 94 -16.09 -2.28 -11.57
N GLY A 95 -15.40 -1.17 -11.88
CA GLY A 95 -15.03 -0.79 -13.25
C GLY A 95 -13.69 -1.35 -13.71
N ARG A 96 -12.94 -2.03 -12.84
CA ARG A 96 -11.67 -2.68 -13.15
C ARG A 96 -11.90 -4.14 -13.50
N ILE A 97 -10.97 -4.69 -14.27
CA ILE A 97 -10.99 -6.10 -14.65
C ILE A 97 -10.52 -6.89 -13.43
N ASN A 98 -11.30 -7.88 -13.02
CA ASN A 98 -10.93 -8.81 -11.95
C ASN A 98 -10.36 -10.09 -12.59
N PRO A 99 -9.03 -10.32 -12.54
CA PRO A 99 -8.42 -11.50 -13.16
C PRO A 99 -8.96 -12.82 -12.58
N ASN A 100 -9.15 -12.87 -11.25
CA ASN A 100 -9.67 -14.07 -10.57
C ASN A 100 -11.06 -14.47 -11.07
N HIS A 101 -11.87 -13.53 -11.57
CA HIS A 101 -13.19 -13.87 -12.12
C HIS A 101 -13.10 -14.78 -13.35
N TYR A 102 -12.11 -14.55 -14.20
CA TYR A 102 -11.89 -15.28 -15.45
C TYR A 102 -11.05 -16.54 -15.23
N LEU A 103 -9.98 -16.43 -14.43
CA LEU A 103 -9.01 -17.52 -14.21
C LEU A 103 -9.58 -18.66 -13.37
N LEU A 104 -10.38 -18.38 -12.33
CA LEU A 104 -11.00 -19.42 -11.50
C LEU A 104 -12.13 -20.17 -12.21
N ARG A 105 -12.51 -19.74 -13.42
CA ARG A 105 -13.52 -20.37 -14.27
C ARG A 105 -12.96 -20.52 -15.68
N PRO A 106 -11.98 -21.40 -15.89
CA PRO A 106 -11.27 -21.51 -17.17
C PRO A 106 -12.20 -22.16 -18.20
N THR A 107 -13.02 -21.32 -18.86
CA THR A 107 -13.70 -21.67 -20.10
C THR A 107 -12.93 -21.07 -21.26
N PRO A 108 -12.96 -21.69 -22.46
CA PRO A 108 -12.31 -21.09 -23.63
C PRO A 108 -12.78 -19.66 -23.90
N GLU A 109 -14.04 -19.36 -23.62
CA GLU A 109 -14.61 -18.00 -23.73
C GLU A 109 -13.94 -17.02 -22.76
N ASN A 110 -13.72 -17.40 -21.50
CA ASN A 110 -13.11 -16.53 -20.49
C ASN A 110 -11.62 -16.29 -20.75
N LEU A 111 -10.87 -17.32 -21.14
CA LEU A 111 -9.46 -17.19 -21.46
C LEU A 111 -9.24 -16.32 -22.71
N ASN A 112 -10.07 -16.51 -23.74
CA ASN A 112 -10.06 -15.65 -24.93
C ASN A 112 -10.43 -14.20 -24.58
N ALA A 113 -11.41 -13.98 -23.70
CA ALA A 113 -11.78 -12.63 -23.26
C ALA A 113 -10.62 -11.91 -22.55
N MET A 114 -9.81 -12.62 -21.76
CA MET A 114 -8.59 -12.04 -21.18
C MET A 114 -7.53 -11.74 -22.25
N ALA A 115 -7.32 -12.66 -23.20
CA ALA A 115 -6.39 -12.42 -24.31
C ALA A 115 -6.82 -11.20 -25.16
N ASP A 116 -8.12 -10.98 -25.35
CA ASP A 116 -8.67 -9.81 -26.04
C ASP A 116 -8.39 -8.50 -25.28
N VAL A 117 -8.41 -8.53 -23.94
CA VAL A 117 -8.01 -7.39 -23.10
C VAL A 117 -6.54 -7.04 -23.34
N PHE A 118 -5.64 -8.03 -23.29
CA PHE A 118 -4.22 -7.81 -23.55
C PHE A 118 -3.96 -7.31 -24.98
N GLN A 119 -4.68 -7.82 -25.97
CA GLN A 119 -4.63 -7.29 -27.34
C GLN A 119 -5.11 -5.85 -27.43
N SER A 120 -6.13 -5.45 -26.66
CA SER A 120 -6.59 -4.06 -26.60
C SER A 120 -5.52 -3.11 -26.05
N TRP A 121 -4.57 -3.63 -25.27
CA TRP A 121 -3.41 -2.90 -24.75
C TRP A 121 -2.20 -2.92 -25.71
N GLY A 122 -2.33 -3.57 -26.87
CA GLY A 122 -1.32 -3.59 -27.93
C GLY A 122 -0.40 -4.81 -27.93
N ILE A 123 -0.72 -5.85 -27.16
CA ILE A 123 0.02 -7.11 -27.14
C ILE A 123 -0.40 -7.99 -28.32
N GLU A 124 0.54 -8.71 -28.94
CA GLU A 124 0.23 -9.65 -30.04
C GLU A 124 -0.63 -10.82 -29.53
N LEU A 125 -1.52 -11.36 -30.35
CA LEU A 125 -2.40 -12.47 -29.96
C LEU A 125 -1.65 -13.67 -29.39
N SER A 126 -0.50 -14.05 -29.95
CA SER A 126 0.30 -15.18 -29.45
C SER A 126 0.86 -14.91 -28.06
N GLU A 127 1.42 -13.73 -27.85
CA GLU A 127 1.96 -13.31 -26.55
C GLU A 127 0.84 -13.12 -25.52
N ALA A 128 -0.32 -12.61 -25.93
CA ALA A 128 -1.48 -12.48 -25.07
C ALA A 128 -2.01 -13.85 -24.61
N GLN A 129 -2.00 -14.85 -25.47
CA GLN A 129 -2.37 -16.22 -25.11
C GLN A 129 -1.37 -16.86 -24.16
N GLU A 130 -0.07 -16.68 -24.41
CA GLU A 130 1.02 -17.11 -23.51
C GLU A 130 0.87 -16.50 -22.12
N ILE A 131 0.66 -15.18 -22.02
CA ILE A 131 0.41 -14.50 -20.73
C ILE A 131 -0.79 -15.10 -20.00
N VAL A 132 -1.90 -15.35 -20.71
CA VAL A 132 -3.10 -15.93 -20.10
C VAL A 132 -2.85 -17.35 -19.58
N ASN A 133 -2.07 -18.16 -20.30
CA ASN A 133 -1.70 -19.51 -19.85
C ASN A 133 -0.79 -19.46 -18.62
N CYS A 134 0.21 -18.58 -18.59
CA CYS A 134 1.03 -18.36 -17.39
C CYS A 134 0.21 -17.87 -16.18
N LEU A 135 -0.79 -17.00 -16.40
CA LEU A 135 -1.70 -16.55 -15.34
C LEU A 135 -2.65 -17.66 -14.86
N LEU A 136 -2.95 -18.64 -15.73
CA LEU A 136 -3.75 -19.81 -15.36
C LEU A 136 -2.94 -20.73 -14.44
N ASP A 137 -1.72 -21.10 -14.86
CA ASP A 137 -0.77 -21.91 -14.08
C ASP A 137 -0.40 -21.24 -12.72
N TRP A 138 -0.55 -19.92 -12.62
CA TRP A 138 -0.37 -19.21 -11.34
C TRP A 138 -1.48 -19.50 -10.33
N VAL A 139 -2.70 -19.71 -10.81
CA VAL A 139 -3.94 -19.71 -10.02
C VAL A 139 -4.49 -21.11 -9.80
N ASP A 140 -4.29 -22.02 -10.75
CA ASP A 140 -4.75 -23.39 -10.63
C ASP A 140 -3.96 -24.16 -9.55
N ALA A 141 -4.53 -25.28 -9.14
CA ALA A 141 -3.99 -26.08 -8.04
C ALA A 141 -3.19 -27.29 -8.52
N ASP A 142 -3.10 -27.47 -9.84
CA ASP A 142 -2.29 -28.53 -10.40
C ASP A 142 -0.82 -28.07 -10.54
N GLU A 143 0.04 -29.02 -10.86
CA GLU A 143 1.47 -28.77 -11.10
C GLU A 143 1.76 -29.05 -12.60
N VAL A 144 0.73 -28.93 -13.44
CA VAL A 144 0.76 -29.36 -14.84
C VAL A 144 0.54 -28.14 -15.71
N THR A 145 1.62 -27.70 -16.34
CA THR A 145 1.61 -26.58 -17.30
C THR A 145 0.44 -26.70 -18.28
N SER A 146 -0.52 -25.77 -18.18
CA SER A 146 -1.80 -25.81 -18.90
C SER A 146 -1.64 -25.88 -20.42
N ALA A 147 -0.58 -25.26 -20.94
CA ALA A 147 -0.28 -25.23 -22.37
C ALA A 147 1.23 -25.23 -22.61
N ALA A 148 1.92 -26.33 -22.35
CA ALA A 148 3.33 -26.46 -22.72
C ALA A 148 3.53 -26.21 -24.24
N PRO A 149 4.44 -25.30 -24.67
CA PRO A 149 5.53 -24.70 -23.88
C PRO A 149 5.25 -23.30 -23.29
N ASP A 150 4.06 -22.75 -23.48
CA ASP A 150 3.68 -21.34 -23.24
C ASP A 150 3.14 -21.09 -21.82
N GLY A 151 3.42 -21.99 -20.87
CA GLY A 151 2.99 -21.90 -19.47
C GLY A 151 4.16 -21.99 -18.50
N ALA A 152 3.94 -21.62 -17.24
CA ALA A 152 4.99 -21.47 -16.24
C ALA A 152 4.58 -22.08 -14.90
N GLU A 153 5.23 -23.20 -14.57
CA GLU A 153 5.06 -23.93 -13.33
C GLU A 153 6.30 -23.84 -12.44
N ALA A 154 6.29 -24.51 -11.29
CA ALA A 154 7.39 -24.49 -10.32
C ALA A 154 8.78 -24.72 -10.94
N GLU A 155 8.90 -25.65 -11.90
CA GLU A 155 10.16 -25.92 -12.61
C GLU A 155 10.67 -24.70 -13.38
N TRP A 156 9.78 -23.92 -14.00
CA TRP A 156 10.12 -22.72 -14.74
C TRP A 156 10.57 -21.60 -13.80
N TYR A 157 9.87 -21.39 -12.68
CA TYR A 157 10.23 -20.36 -11.69
C TYR A 157 11.52 -20.70 -10.94
N GLU A 158 11.77 -21.97 -10.64
CA GLU A 158 13.05 -22.40 -10.07
C GLU A 158 14.21 -22.13 -11.05
N ALA A 159 14.05 -22.48 -12.33
CA ALA A 159 15.09 -22.33 -13.33
C ALA A 159 15.39 -20.86 -13.71
N ASN A 160 14.36 -20.00 -13.79
CA ASN A 160 14.50 -18.63 -14.31
C ASN A 160 14.56 -17.56 -13.21
N VAL A 161 13.86 -17.76 -12.09
CA VAL A 161 13.74 -16.77 -11.01
C VAL A 161 14.48 -17.22 -9.74
N GLY A 162 14.73 -18.52 -9.58
CA GLY A 162 15.39 -19.09 -8.39
C GLY A 162 14.50 -19.13 -7.15
N SER A 163 13.17 -19.07 -7.34
CA SER A 163 12.18 -19.15 -6.25
C SER A 163 11.49 -20.51 -6.28
N LEU A 164 11.46 -21.19 -5.13
CA LEU A 164 10.71 -22.44 -4.93
C LEU A 164 9.28 -22.21 -4.44
N ASN A 165 8.88 -20.96 -4.24
CA ASN A 165 7.56 -20.61 -3.69
C ASN A 165 6.54 -20.17 -4.75
N TYR A 166 6.92 -20.21 -6.03
CA TYR A 166 6.07 -19.83 -7.16
C TYR A 166 5.87 -21.03 -8.10
N PRO A 167 4.70 -21.16 -8.74
CA PRO A 167 3.50 -20.33 -8.56
C PRO A 167 2.84 -20.54 -7.18
N PHE A 168 1.93 -19.63 -6.79
CA PHE A 168 1.24 -19.73 -5.49
C PHE A 168 0.04 -20.69 -5.50
N ASN A 169 -0.41 -21.10 -6.67
CA ASN A 169 -1.47 -22.07 -6.92
C ASN A 169 -2.78 -21.70 -6.19
N ARG A 170 -3.09 -20.39 -6.25
CA ARG A 170 -4.25 -19.78 -5.60
C ARG A 170 -4.67 -18.51 -6.33
N ALA A 171 -5.88 -18.04 -6.03
CA ALA A 171 -6.33 -16.73 -6.48
C ALA A 171 -5.40 -15.60 -6.02
N PHE A 172 -5.23 -14.60 -6.89
CA PHE A 172 -4.49 -13.37 -6.61
C PHE A 172 -5.07 -12.66 -5.40
N TYR A 173 -4.21 -12.32 -4.43
CA TYR A 173 -4.59 -11.51 -3.27
C TYR A 173 -4.31 -10.02 -3.50
N ASP A 174 -3.24 -9.74 -4.26
CA ASP A 174 -2.80 -8.41 -4.63
C ASP A 174 -2.59 -8.34 -6.16
N VAL A 175 -2.64 -7.14 -6.74
CA VAL A 175 -2.39 -6.91 -8.17
C VAL A 175 -0.90 -6.83 -8.52
N GLU A 176 -0.04 -6.71 -7.51
CA GLU A 176 1.43 -6.71 -7.65
C GLU A 176 2.03 -8.13 -7.60
N GLU A 177 1.22 -9.15 -7.33
CA GLU A 177 1.57 -10.57 -7.53
C GLU A 177 1.69 -10.89 -9.02
#